data_AF-A0A946BCK4-F1
#
_entry.id   AF-A0A946BCK4-F1
#
_cell.length_a   1.000
_cell.length_b   1.000
_cell.length_c   1.000
_cell.angle_alpha   90.00
_cell.angle_beta   90.00
_cell.angle_gamma   90.00
#
_symmetry.space_group_name_H-M   'P 1'
#
loop_
_entity.id
_entity.type
_entity.pdbx_description
1 polymer ?
#
loop_
_entity_poly.entity_id
_entity_poly.type
_entity_poly.pdbx_seq_one_letter_code
_entity_poly.pdbx_strand_id
1 'polypeptide(L)'
;ALACNKINLHIIDGSLFPETAQKDSVMSAPCLILDDDFRDDDFRDDDFRWTGSVHSEEIVKMIIDRDPSQLSAQTLKTILEQGDAAWIAQQMIKKGKIFDAFIKLLLHKTWSVRLGAMVIVEELCETEPNLAARLCPSLILVFDGKDIPIQGDILYALGEAGDGKTKEWLLQKLPKLVHPDLIDAATEALDNLKLKSK
;
A
#
# COMPACT_ATOMS: atom_id res chain seq x y z
N ALA A 1 26.06 12.44 -15.58
CA ALA A 1 26.63 11.94 -14.31
C ALA A 1 27.85 12.78 -13.96
N LEU A 2 27.79 13.72 -13.00
CA LEU A 2 28.91 14.67 -12.80
C LEU A 2 29.21 15.09 -11.35
N ALA A 3 28.69 14.41 -10.32
CA ALA A 3 28.98 14.80 -8.91
C ALA A 3 29.28 13.66 -7.92
N CYS A 4 29.00 12.39 -8.24
CA CYS A 4 29.23 11.27 -7.31
C CYS A 4 29.67 10.03 -8.08
N ASN A 5 30.85 9.49 -7.78
CA ASN A 5 31.38 8.27 -8.40
C ASN A 5 30.72 6.97 -7.88
N LYS A 6 29.83 7.07 -6.88
CA LYS A 6 29.08 5.95 -6.32
C LYS A 6 27.69 5.77 -6.93
N ILE A 7 27.25 6.72 -7.77
CA ILE A 7 25.93 6.69 -8.41
C ILE A 7 26.13 6.71 -9.91
N ASN A 8 25.77 5.60 -10.56
CA ASN A 8 25.73 5.50 -12.01
C ASN A 8 24.28 5.71 -12.46
N LEU A 9 24.08 6.60 -13.44
CA LEU A 9 22.78 6.85 -14.04
C LEU A 9 22.88 6.53 -15.52
N HIS A 10 22.10 5.55 -15.96
CA HIS A 10 21.92 5.20 -17.35
C HIS A 10 20.57 5.75 -17.81
N ILE A 11 20.56 6.45 -18.94
CA ILE A 11 19.33 6.97 -19.56
C ILE A 11 19.14 6.20 -20.86
N ILE A 12 18.04 5.47 -20.95
CA ILE A 12 17.67 4.66 -22.11
C ILE A 12 16.45 5.29 -22.76
N ASP A 13 16.53 5.54 -24.06
CA ASP A 13 15.37 5.94 -24.84
C ASP A 13 14.59 4.69 -25.25
N GLY A 14 13.51 4.38 -24.53
CA GLY A 14 12.70 3.19 -24.80
C GLY A 14 12.03 3.17 -26.18
N SER A 15 11.94 4.31 -26.89
CA SER A 15 11.45 4.34 -28.27
C SER A 15 12.50 3.88 -29.28
N LEU A 16 13.79 4.11 -28.97
CA LEU A 16 14.92 3.64 -29.78
C LEU A 16 15.39 2.24 -29.38
N PHE A 17 15.17 1.85 -28.11
CA PHE A 17 15.55 0.56 -27.55
C PHE A 17 14.34 -0.20 -26.99
N PRO A 18 13.35 -0.59 -27.84
CA PRO A 18 12.11 -1.19 -27.38
C PRO A 18 12.31 -2.57 -26.73
N GLU A 19 13.31 -3.34 -27.16
CA GLU A 19 13.64 -4.63 -26.55
C GLU A 19 14.10 -4.48 -25.10
N THR A 20 14.89 -3.44 -24.79
CA THR A 20 15.31 -3.13 -23.43
C THR A 20 14.12 -2.68 -22.58
N ALA A 21 13.30 -1.75 -23.09
CA ALA A 21 12.09 -1.31 -22.39
C ALA A 21 11.13 -2.48 -22.12
N GLN A 22 11.02 -3.44 -23.04
CA GLN A 22 10.21 -4.64 -22.85
C GLN A 22 10.82 -5.61 -21.84
N LYS A 23 12.14 -5.87 -21.90
CA LYS A 23 12.86 -6.68 -20.90
C LYS A 23 12.61 -6.16 -19.50
N ASP A 24 12.68 -4.84 -19.34
CA ASP A 24 12.48 -4.18 -18.06
C ASP A 24 11.00 -3.97 -17.73
N SER A 25 10.06 -4.48 -18.54
CA SER A 25 8.61 -4.33 -18.36
C SER A 25 8.18 -2.87 -18.14
N VAL A 26 8.83 -1.92 -18.82
CA VAL A 26 8.53 -0.50 -18.75
C VAL A 26 7.26 -0.20 -19.53
N MET A 27 6.16 -0.01 -18.80
CA MET A 27 4.85 0.28 -19.40
C MET A 27 4.64 1.76 -19.72
N SER A 28 5.42 2.66 -19.11
CA SER A 28 5.28 4.10 -19.30
C SER A 28 6.57 4.87 -18.98
N ALA A 29 6.76 6.00 -19.66
CA ALA A 29 7.88 6.91 -19.44
C ALA A 29 7.41 8.22 -18.78
N PRO A 30 8.24 8.88 -17.94
CA PRO A 30 9.55 8.42 -17.48
C PRO A 30 9.45 7.28 -16.46
N CYS A 31 10.38 6.33 -16.52
CA CYS A 31 10.54 5.26 -15.54
C CYS A 31 11.99 5.26 -15.03
N LEU A 32 12.16 5.17 -13.71
CA LEU A 32 13.44 5.02 -13.04
C LEU A 32 13.45 3.65 -12.36
N ILE A 33 14.51 2.88 -12.62
CA ILE A 33 14.75 1.57 -12.01
C ILE A 33 16.07 1.69 -11.22
N LEU A 34 16.07 1.19 -9.99
CA LEU A 34 17.25 1.17 -9.13
C LEU A 34 17.82 -0.25 -9.07
N ASP A 35 19.13 -0.33 -9.30
CA ASP A 35 19.93 -1.57 -9.40
C ASP A 35 19.48 -2.53 -10.51
N ASP A 36 19.15 -1.96 -11.67
CA ASP A 36 19.08 -2.70 -12.94
C ASP A 36 20.46 -3.33 -13.21
N ASP A 37 20.65 -4.57 -12.77
CA ASP A 37 21.78 -5.35 -13.22
C ASP A 37 21.44 -5.82 -14.64
N PHE A 38 22.19 -5.29 -15.61
CA PHE A 38 22.25 -5.79 -16.99
C PHE A 38 22.79 -7.24 -17.09
N ARG A 39 22.61 -8.07 -16.07
CA ARG A 39 23.02 -9.47 -16.03
C ARG A 39 21.81 -10.33 -16.39
N ASP A 40 22.08 -11.41 -17.12
CA ASP A 40 21.06 -12.31 -17.68
C ASP A 40 20.47 -13.29 -16.63
N ASP A 41 20.66 -13.04 -15.33
CA ASP A 41 20.05 -13.81 -14.25
C ASP A 41 18.71 -13.21 -13.81
N ASP A 42 17.66 -13.82 -14.38
CA ASP A 42 16.24 -13.51 -14.45
C ASP A 42 15.47 -13.39 -13.11
N PHE A 43 16.13 -13.13 -11.97
CA PHE A 43 15.44 -13.08 -10.68
C PHE A 43 16.13 -12.14 -9.68
N ARG A 44 15.67 -10.88 -9.64
CA ARG A 44 15.81 -9.99 -8.47
C ARG A 44 14.43 -9.66 -7.92
N ASP A 45 14.18 -10.11 -6.69
CA ASP A 45 12.92 -9.91 -5.96
C ASP A 45 12.67 -8.45 -5.51
N ASP A 46 13.60 -7.52 -5.73
CA ASP A 46 13.60 -6.20 -5.07
C ASP A 46 13.97 -5.03 -6.02
N ASP A 47 13.57 -5.07 -7.29
CA ASP A 47 13.74 -3.92 -8.19
C ASP A 47 12.83 -2.76 -7.74
N PHE A 48 13.42 -1.70 -7.20
CA PHE A 48 12.66 -0.48 -6.90
C PHE A 48 12.42 0.29 -8.19
N ARG A 49 11.14 0.56 -8.47
CA ARG A 49 10.69 1.21 -9.70
C ARG A 49 9.85 2.44 -9.36
N TRP A 50 10.13 3.53 -10.07
CA TRP A 50 9.35 4.75 -10.01
C TRP A 50 8.91 5.16 -11.41
N THR A 51 7.63 5.43 -11.55
CA THR A 51 7.08 5.99 -12.78
C THR A 51 6.58 7.41 -12.54
N GLY A 52 6.87 8.30 -13.47
CA GLY A 52 6.51 9.70 -13.36
C GLY A 52 7.45 10.47 -12.43
N SER A 53 6.89 11.35 -11.60
CA SER A 53 7.65 12.23 -10.71
C SER A 53 7.95 11.55 -9.37
N VAL A 54 9.23 11.49 -9.02
CA VAL A 54 9.72 11.04 -7.71
C VAL A 54 10.69 12.06 -7.13
N HIS A 55 10.67 12.23 -5.81
CA HIS A 55 11.59 13.11 -5.09
C HIS A 55 12.99 12.47 -4.99
N SER A 56 14.03 13.26 -5.25
CA SER A 56 15.43 12.80 -5.17
C SER A 56 15.79 12.22 -3.81
N GLU A 57 15.21 12.75 -2.73
CA GLU A 57 15.45 12.30 -1.36
C GLU A 57 14.98 10.86 -1.16
N GLU A 58 13.86 10.46 -1.77
CA GLU A 58 13.36 9.08 -1.68
C GLU A 58 14.28 8.12 -2.44
N ILE A 59 14.73 8.51 -3.63
CA ILE A 59 15.68 7.72 -4.43
C ILE A 59 16.97 7.48 -3.63
N VAL A 60 17.56 8.56 -3.07
CA VAL A 60 18.78 8.46 -2.28
C VAL A 60 18.57 7.59 -1.05
N LYS A 61 17.41 7.70 -0.38
CA LYS A 61 17.09 6.86 0.77
C LYS A 61 16.97 5.39 0.38
N MET A 62 16.38 5.08 -0.77
CA MET A 62 16.31 3.69 -1.26
C MET A 62 17.65 3.13 -1.69
N ILE A 63 18.54 3.95 -2.24
CA ILE A 63 19.94 3.53 -2.50
C ILE A 63 20.64 3.11 -1.20
N ILE A 64 20.42 3.84 -0.10
CA ILE A 64 21.13 3.64 1.16
C ILE A 64 20.48 2.54 2.01
N ASP A 65 19.18 2.63 2.25
CA ASP A 65 18.49 1.85 3.28
C ASP A 65 17.86 0.56 2.76
N ARG A 66 17.56 0.48 1.45
CA ARG A 66 16.85 -0.66 0.82
C ARG A 66 15.58 -1.05 1.60
N ASP A 67 14.87 -0.05 2.12
CA ASP A 67 13.71 -0.25 2.99
C ASP A 67 12.41 0.26 2.34
N PRO A 68 11.59 -0.61 1.71
CA PRO A 68 10.30 -0.22 1.13
C PRO A 68 9.34 0.42 2.14
N SER A 69 9.54 0.24 3.45
CA SER A 69 8.72 0.90 4.47
C SER A 69 8.85 2.43 4.50
N GLN A 70 9.86 2.97 3.79
CA GLN A 70 10.13 4.39 3.67
C GLN A 70 9.57 5.03 2.39
N LEU A 71 8.97 4.24 1.49
CA LEU A 71 8.36 4.77 0.27
C LEU A 71 7.23 5.75 0.62
N SER A 72 7.14 6.84 -0.14
CA SER A 72 6.08 7.82 0.05
C SER A 72 4.73 7.27 -0.38
N ALA A 73 3.66 7.90 0.13
CA ALA A 73 2.30 7.57 -0.30
C ALA A 73 2.09 7.86 -1.80
N GLN A 74 2.83 8.81 -2.37
CA GLN A 74 2.76 9.07 -3.81
C GLN A 74 3.35 7.91 -4.61
N THR A 75 4.49 7.37 -4.20
CA THR A 75 5.09 6.20 -4.86
C THR A 75 4.21 4.96 -4.71
N LEU A 76 3.71 4.67 -3.51
CA LEU A 76 2.79 3.55 -3.30
C LEU A 76 1.50 3.72 -4.12
N LYS A 77 0.97 4.94 -4.25
CA LYS A 77 -0.18 5.23 -5.11
C LYS A 77 0.13 4.92 -6.57
N THR A 78 1.30 5.32 -7.08
CA THR A 78 1.70 5.03 -8.46
C THR A 78 1.81 3.52 -8.71
N ILE A 79 2.43 2.78 -7.80
CA ILE A 79 2.53 1.31 -7.87
C ILE A 79 1.11 0.69 -7.89
N LEU A 80 0.23 1.17 -7.01
CA LEU A 80 -1.16 0.73 -6.98
C LEU A 80 -1.91 1.02 -8.28
N GLU A 81 -1.72 2.20 -8.89
CA GLU A 81 -2.33 2.59 -10.16
C GLU A 81 -1.81 1.78 -11.36
N GLN A 82 -0.66 1.12 -11.21
CA GLN A 82 -0.11 0.17 -12.18
C GLN A 82 -0.67 -1.25 -12.01
N GLY A 83 -1.53 -1.46 -11.00
CA GLY A 83 -2.14 -2.76 -10.72
C GLY A 83 -1.32 -3.64 -9.78
N ASP A 84 -0.26 -3.13 -9.18
CA ASP A 84 0.66 -3.95 -8.37
C ASP A 84 0.40 -3.83 -6.85
N ALA A 85 -0.86 -4.03 -6.46
CA ALA A 85 -1.27 -4.08 -5.06
C ALA A 85 -0.58 -5.23 -4.30
N ALA A 86 -0.40 -6.38 -4.98
CA ALA A 86 0.21 -7.58 -4.42
C ALA A 86 1.64 -7.33 -3.97
N TRP A 87 2.45 -6.61 -4.76
CA TRP A 87 3.80 -6.25 -4.35
C TRP A 87 3.81 -5.45 -3.04
N ILE A 88 2.92 -4.46 -2.88
CA ILE A 88 2.86 -3.66 -1.64
C ILE A 88 2.53 -4.54 -0.43
N ALA A 89 1.58 -5.48 -0.57
CA ALA A 89 1.23 -6.43 0.49
C ALA A 89 2.44 -7.32 0.85
N GLN A 90 3.09 -7.91 -0.15
CA GLN A 90 4.27 -8.77 0.03
C GLN A 90 5.42 -8.03 0.72
N GLN A 91 5.68 -6.76 0.38
CA GLN A 91 6.71 -5.98 1.05
C GLN A 91 6.39 -5.72 2.54
N MET A 92 5.12 -5.45 2.88
CA MET A 92 4.70 -5.31 4.27
C MET A 92 4.84 -6.64 5.04
N ILE A 93 4.51 -7.77 4.41
CA ILE A 93 4.66 -9.12 4.97
C ILE A 93 6.13 -9.45 5.20
N LYS A 94 6.99 -9.28 4.18
CA LYS A 94 8.44 -9.52 4.25
C LYS A 94 9.10 -8.70 5.35
N LYS A 95 8.63 -7.47 5.59
CA LYS A 95 9.10 -6.60 6.69
C LYS A 95 8.41 -6.85 8.03
N GLY A 96 7.32 -7.64 8.06
CA GLY A 96 6.48 -7.82 9.24
C GLY A 96 5.92 -6.52 9.79
N LYS A 97 5.69 -5.51 8.93
CA LYS A 97 5.33 -4.14 9.32
C LYS A 97 4.38 -3.50 8.31
N ILE A 98 3.33 -2.86 8.82
CA ILE A 98 2.45 -1.98 8.03
C ILE A 98 3.17 -0.65 7.76
N PHE A 99 3.15 -0.20 6.50
CA PHE A 99 3.80 1.05 6.11
C PHE A 99 2.90 2.25 6.44
N ASP A 100 3.47 3.30 7.03
CA ASP A 100 2.71 4.51 7.37
C ASP A 100 2.12 5.19 6.13
N ALA A 101 2.84 5.12 5.01
CA ALA A 101 2.38 5.62 3.72
C ALA A 101 1.16 4.84 3.18
N PHE A 102 1.04 3.55 3.48
CA PHE A 102 -0.11 2.74 3.08
C PHE A 102 -1.40 3.19 3.81
N ILE A 103 -1.29 3.55 5.10
CA ILE A 103 -2.43 4.11 5.85
C ILE A 103 -2.95 5.39 5.18
N LYS A 104 -2.07 6.20 4.58
CA LYS A 104 -2.48 7.39 3.82
C LYS A 104 -3.28 7.04 2.55
N LEU A 105 -3.03 5.89 1.93
CA LEU A 105 -3.81 5.40 0.79
C LEU A 105 -5.21 4.96 1.22
N LEU A 106 -5.33 4.22 2.32
CA LEU A 106 -6.63 3.83 2.90
C LEU A 106 -7.48 5.03 3.30
N LEU A 107 -6.86 6.17 3.62
CA LEU A 107 -7.54 7.40 4.02
C LEU A 107 -7.56 8.46 2.91
N HIS A 108 -7.22 8.08 1.67
CA HIS A 108 -7.04 9.01 0.58
C HIS A 108 -8.36 9.64 0.13
N LYS A 109 -8.34 10.92 -0.29
CA LYS A 109 -9.56 11.63 -0.73
C LYS A 109 -10.21 11.00 -1.97
N THR A 110 -9.40 10.46 -2.88
CA THR A 110 -9.87 9.80 -4.11
C THR A 110 -10.32 8.38 -3.81
N TRP A 111 -11.58 8.07 -4.13
CA TRP A 111 -12.19 6.78 -3.86
C TRP A 111 -11.48 5.60 -4.54
N SER A 112 -11.09 5.72 -5.81
CA SER A 112 -10.39 4.64 -6.52
C SER A 112 -9.05 4.24 -5.87
N VAL A 113 -8.36 5.20 -5.25
CA VAL A 113 -7.12 4.92 -4.49
C VAL A 113 -7.43 4.11 -3.24
N ARG A 114 -8.52 4.45 -2.52
CA ARG A 114 -8.93 3.70 -1.34
C ARG A 114 -9.40 2.28 -1.70
N LEU A 115 -10.11 2.13 -2.81
CA LEU A 115 -10.55 0.83 -3.31
C LEU A 115 -9.35 -0.08 -3.59
N GLY A 116 -8.34 0.41 -4.32
CA GLY A 116 -7.12 -0.36 -4.55
C GLY A 116 -6.35 -0.65 -3.25
N ALA A 117 -6.33 0.28 -2.30
CA ALA A 117 -5.74 0.03 -0.99
C ALA A 117 -6.51 -1.03 -0.17
N MET A 118 -7.81 -1.20 -0.41
CA MET A 118 -8.62 -2.23 0.23
C MET A 118 -8.24 -3.64 -0.22
N VAL A 119 -7.90 -3.81 -1.50
CA VAL A 119 -7.37 -5.08 -2.03
C VAL A 119 -6.11 -5.51 -1.28
N ILE A 120 -5.26 -4.55 -0.89
CA ILE A 120 -4.06 -4.83 -0.08
C ILE A 120 -4.45 -5.28 1.33
N VAL A 121 -5.52 -4.71 1.92
CA VAL A 121 -6.03 -5.16 3.23
C VAL A 121 -6.52 -6.60 3.14
N GLU A 122 -7.30 -6.94 2.12
CA GLU A 122 -7.81 -8.29 1.89
C GLU A 122 -6.66 -9.30 1.77
N GLU A 123 -5.66 -9.02 0.91
CA GLU A 123 -4.46 -9.84 0.74
C GLU A 123 -3.69 -10.04 2.06
N LEU A 124 -3.52 -8.97 2.85
CA LEU A 124 -2.91 -9.06 4.18
C LEU A 124 -3.74 -9.92 5.14
N CYS A 125 -5.07 -9.83 5.09
CA CYS A 125 -5.96 -10.61 5.94
C CYS A 125 -5.92 -12.10 5.58
N GLU A 126 -5.77 -12.42 4.29
CA GLU A 126 -5.67 -13.80 3.82
C GLU A 126 -4.31 -14.42 4.14
N THR A 127 -3.23 -13.65 3.97
CA THR A 127 -1.86 -14.17 4.08
C THR A 127 -1.25 -14.02 5.47
N GLU A 128 -1.41 -12.86 6.12
CA GLU A 128 -0.84 -12.56 7.45
C GLU A 128 -1.83 -11.81 8.37
N PRO A 129 -2.88 -12.48 8.88
CA PRO A 129 -3.96 -11.85 9.66
C PRO A 129 -3.45 -11.06 10.88
N ASN A 130 -2.40 -11.56 11.56
CA ASN A 130 -1.81 -10.89 12.71
C ASN A 130 -1.13 -9.56 12.35
N LEU A 131 -0.59 -9.45 11.13
CA LEU A 131 -0.04 -8.22 10.61
C LEU A 131 -1.16 -7.26 10.19
N ALA A 132 -2.18 -7.76 9.50
CA ALA A 132 -3.35 -6.98 9.10
C ALA A 132 -4.03 -6.30 10.30
N ALA A 133 -4.22 -7.03 11.41
CA ALA A 133 -4.83 -6.51 12.63
C ALA A 133 -4.12 -5.26 13.21
N ARG A 134 -2.84 -5.05 12.88
CA ARG A 134 -2.07 -3.86 13.30
C ARG A 134 -2.55 -2.57 12.63
N LEU A 135 -3.36 -2.64 11.57
CA LEU A 135 -4.03 -1.48 10.98
C LEU A 135 -5.08 -0.89 11.93
N CYS A 136 -5.77 -1.74 12.68
CA CYS A 136 -7.00 -1.38 13.39
C CYS A 136 -6.83 -0.22 14.38
N PRO A 137 -5.80 -0.17 15.25
CA PRO A 137 -5.63 0.95 16.18
C PRO A 137 -5.50 2.31 15.48
N SER A 138 -4.77 2.36 14.37
CA SER A 138 -4.55 3.58 13.59
C SER A 138 -5.83 4.06 12.91
N LEU A 139 -6.62 3.13 12.37
CA LEU A 139 -7.90 3.46 11.72
C LEU A 139 -8.96 3.90 12.74
N ILE A 140 -9.03 3.22 13.89
CA ILE A 140 -9.91 3.59 15.00
C ILE A 140 -9.62 5.01 15.49
N LEU A 141 -8.33 5.36 15.65
CA LEU A 141 -7.92 6.66 16.16
C LEU A 141 -8.42 7.83 15.30
N VAL A 142 -8.47 7.64 13.97
CA VAL A 142 -8.83 8.71 13.03
C VAL A 142 -10.31 8.68 12.62
N PHE A 143 -11.04 7.61 12.92
CA PHE A 143 -12.40 7.33 12.44
C PHE A 143 -13.34 8.54 12.55
N ASP A 144 -13.43 9.15 13.74
CA ASP A 144 -14.38 10.24 14.00
C ASP A 144 -14.06 11.56 13.27
N GLY A 145 -12.82 11.72 12.79
CA GLY A 145 -12.38 12.89 12.05
C GLY A 145 -12.46 12.76 10.53
N LYS A 146 -13.14 11.73 10.00
CA LYS A 146 -13.23 11.45 8.57
C LYS A 146 -14.63 11.66 8.03
N ASP A 147 -14.72 11.96 6.74
CA ASP A 147 -15.99 12.04 6.02
C ASP A 147 -16.67 10.68 5.94
N ILE A 148 -18.00 10.68 5.84
CA ILE A 148 -18.84 9.46 5.84
C ILE A 148 -18.31 8.35 4.91
N PRO A 149 -17.91 8.63 3.65
CA PRO A 149 -17.41 7.55 2.78
C PRO A 149 -16.13 6.90 3.31
N ILE A 150 -15.21 7.69 3.87
CA ILE A 150 -13.96 7.18 4.45
C ILE A 150 -14.24 6.43 5.76
N GLN A 151 -15.24 6.86 6.53
CA GLN A 151 -15.69 6.12 7.71
C GLN A 151 -16.24 4.74 7.34
N GLY A 152 -17.04 4.63 6.27
CA GLY A 152 -17.50 3.35 5.75
C GLY A 152 -16.34 2.44 5.35
N ASP A 153 -15.39 2.97 4.58
CA ASP A 153 -14.17 2.27 4.17
C ASP A 153 -13.32 1.79 5.38
N ILE A 154 -13.24 2.60 6.45
CA ILE A 154 -12.60 2.20 7.70
C ILE A 154 -13.34 1.03 8.35
N LEU A 155 -14.68 1.10 8.47
CA LEU A 155 -15.47 0.03 9.09
C LEU A 155 -15.30 -1.29 8.34
N TYR A 156 -15.29 -1.24 7.00
CA TYR A 156 -14.98 -2.39 6.17
C TYR A 156 -13.61 -3.00 6.52
N ALA A 157 -12.55 -2.18 6.49
CA ALA A 157 -11.19 -2.64 6.82
C ALA A 157 -11.08 -3.20 8.26
N LEU A 158 -11.81 -2.63 9.21
CA LEU A 158 -11.89 -3.14 10.59
C LEU A 158 -12.63 -4.49 10.67
N GLY A 159 -13.66 -4.70 9.84
CA GLY A 159 -14.36 -5.98 9.73
C GLY A 159 -13.48 -7.08 9.13
N GLU A 160 -12.63 -6.71 8.17
CA GLU A 160 -11.70 -7.65 7.55
C GLU A 160 -10.51 -7.97 8.44
N ALA A 161 -9.81 -6.96 8.96
CA ALA A 161 -8.55 -7.13 9.66
C ALA A 161 -8.68 -7.26 11.18
N GLY A 162 -9.85 -6.96 11.74
CA GLY A 162 -10.03 -6.79 13.18
C GLY A 162 -9.79 -8.03 14.03
N ASP A 163 -9.44 -7.79 15.29
CA ASP A 163 -9.35 -8.81 16.33
C ASP A 163 -10.46 -8.60 17.39
N GLY A 164 -10.34 -9.29 18.53
CA GLY A 164 -11.27 -9.14 19.65
C GLY A 164 -11.38 -7.70 20.18
N LYS A 165 -10.29 -6.92 20.16
CA LYS A 165 -10.30 -5.52 20.59
C LYS A 165 -11.04 -4.64 19.59
N THR A 166 -10.84 -4.89 18.30
CA THR A 166 -11.61 -4.21 17.23
C THR A 166 -13.11 -4.48 17.38
N LYS A 167 -13.48 -5.74 17.67
CA LYS A 167 -14.86 -6.12 17.93
C LYS A 167 -15.47 -5.39 19.13
N GLU A 168 -14.73 -5.30 20.24
CA GLU A 168 -15.17 -4.54 21.43
C GLU A 168 -15.39 -3.07 21.10
N TRP A 169 -14.50 -2.46 20.34
CA TRP A 169 -14.65 -1.08 19.89
C TRP A 169 -15.89 -0.90 19.00
N LEU A 170 -16.11 -1.79 18.03
CA LEU A 170 -17.29 -1.75 17.15
C LEU A 170 -18.60 -1.86 17.93
N LEU A 171 -18.68 -2.76 18.93
CA LEU A 171 -19.85 -2.90 19.80
C LEU A 171 -20.15 -1.62 20.60
N GLN A 172 -19.11 -0.92 21.05
CA GLN A 172 -19.25 0.37 21.74
C GLN A 172 -19.59 1.52 20.79
N LYS A 173 -19.15 1.43 19.53
CA LYS A 173 -19.30 2.48 18.53
C LYS A 173 -20.67 2.45 17.86
N LEU A 174 -21.16 1.27 17.51
CA LEU A 174 -22.44 1.03 16.81
C LEU A 174 -23.61 1.86 17.38
N PRO A 175 -23.92 1.86 18.70
CA PRO A 175 -25.05 2.62 19.23
C PRO A 175 -24.88 4.15 19.17
N LYS A 176 -23.67 4.64 18.86
CA LYS A 176 -23.37 6.08 18.72
C LYS A 176 -23.42 6.55 17.27
N LEU A 177 -23.52 5.63 16.31
CA LEU A 177 -23.63 5.96 14.89
C LEU A 177 -25.05 6.42 14.59
N VAL A 178 -25.16 7.50 13.81
CA VAL A 178 -26.46 8.09 13.42
C VAL A 178 -26.74 7.89 11.94
N HIS A 179 -25.68 7.81 11.11
CA HIS A 179 -25.81 7.63 9.68
C HIS A 179 -26.17 6.18 9.34
N PRO A 180 -27.25 5.90 8.60
CA PRO A 180 -27.68 4.53 8.25
C PRO A 180 -26.56 3.70 7.62
N ASP A 181 -25.87 4.23 6.59
CA ASP A 181 -24.79 3.50 5.92
C ASP A 181 -23.64 3.10 6.85
N LEU A 182 -23.36 3.91 7.89
CA LEU A 182 -22.33 3.58 8.87
C LEU A 182 -22.80 2.53 9.88
N ILE A 183 -24.09 2.54 10.22
CA ILE A 183 -24.70 1.49 11.06
C ILE A 183 -24.65 0.16 10.33
N ASP A 184 -25.00 0.14 9.04
CA ASP A 184 -24.95 -1.06 8.20
C ASP A 184 -23.50 -1.56 8.08
N ALA A 185 -22.55 -0.70 7.70
CA ALA A 185 -21.14 -1.07 7.59
C ALA A 185 -20.53 -1.58 8.92
N ALA A 186 -20.88 -0.96 10.05
CA ALA A 186 -20.43 -1.43 11.36
C ALA A 186 -21.05 -2.77 11.77
N THR A 187 -22.28 -3.04 11.34
CA THR A 187 -22.97 -4.31 11.58
C THR A 187 -22.34 -5.43 10.75
N GLU A 188 -22.11 -5.18 9.46
CA GLU A 188 -21.39 -6.12 8.58
C GLU A 188 -19.98 -6.42 9.11
N ALA A 189 -19.24 -5.40 9.53
CA ALA A 189 -17.93 -5.58 10.15
C ALA A 189 -17.97 -6.49 11.39
N LEU A 190 -18.97 -6.34 12.25
CA LEU A 190 -19.17 -7.21 13.41
C LEU A 190 -19.50 -8.65 13.02
N ASP A 191 -20.25 -8.86 11.94
CA ASP A 191 -20.61 -10.18 11.45
C ASP A 191 -19.39 -10.90 10.82
N ASN A 192 -18.56 -10.19 10.06
CA ASN A 192 -17.31 -10.74 9.51
C ASN A 192 -16.38 -11.21 10.65
N LEU A 193 -16.24 -10.43 11.71
CA LEU A 193 -15.41 -10.80 12.87
C LEU A 193 -15.95 -12.01 13.64
N LYS A 194 -17.28 -12.24 13.66
CA LYS A 194 -17.86 -13.45 14.27
C LYS A 194 -17.52 -14.70 13.48
N LEU A 195 -17.50 -14.62 12.15
CA LEU A 195 -17.16 -15.75 11.27
C LEU A 195 -15.70 -16.17 11.42
N LYS A 196 -14.79 -15.21 11.61
CA LYS A 196 -13.34 -15.46 11.80
C LYS A 196 -12.95 -15.97 13.20
N SER A 197 -13.86 -15.92 14.18
CA SER A 197 -13.61 -16.37 15.56
C SER A 197 -13.99 -17.84 15.82
N LYS A 198 -14.31 -18.62 14.77
CA LYS A 198 -14.61 -20.06 14.84
C LYS A 198 -13.45 -20.88 14.29
#